data_AF-A0A7J0FTX0-F1
#
_entry.id   AF-A0A7J0FTX0-F1
#
_cell.length_a   1.000
_cell.length_b   1.000
_cell.length_c   1.000
_cell.angle_alpha   90.00
_cell.angle_beta   90.00
_cell.angle_gamma   90.00
#
_symmetry.space_group_name_H-M   'P 1'
#
loop_
_entity.id
_entity.type
_entity.pdbx_description
1 polymer ?
#
loop_
_entity_poly.entity_id
_entity_poly.type
_entity_poly.pdbx_seq_one_letter_code
_entity_poly.pdbx_strand_id
1 'polypeptide(L)'
;MEEKESERLKKKPWFWSLAFASVIFRLILILFPNNLNLASRPEVSTPLTSLRRLAEGYWLKQASMSPYAGSMFHGSPLLLSILGPLTVKRFEGQPSHILCSLVSVIADFVTAMFIRLTGLNLQRAYNQSLKSLGLFRLLENSEIVSCGDIAALVYLWSPFTIISCVGLSTSPIENLVVMLCLYGACTRQVPLAAFGWVVATHLSLYPAILIVPVTLLLGYGPDTPPRKLLLQRNSCKFGDAQSSDSSFQDKELTNQPVQPIFFSWKPVVYFFLWALMWALYVLVLCGISVKDYGGLREMFNR
;
A
#
# COMPACT_ATOMS: atom_id res chain seq x y z
N MET A 1 -11.61 12.50 28.79
CA MET A 1 -11.09 11.34 28.02
C MET A 1 -10.28 11.82 26.80
N GLU A 2 -10.61 12.98 26.22
CA GLU A 2 -9.87 13.67 25.14
C GLU A 2 -8.46 14.16 25.55
N GLU A 3 -8.26 14.60 26.80
CA GLU A 3 -6.93 15.04 27.27
C GLU A 3 -5.86 13.92 27.27
N LYS A 4 -6.26 12.67 27.58
CA LYS A 4 -5.37 11.50 27.53
C LYS A 4 -5.06 11.02 26.10
N GLU A 5 -5.85 11.46 25.11
CA GLU A 5 -5.62 11.20 23.69
C GLU A 5 -4.67 12.25 23.11
N SER A 6 -4.84 13.52 23.51
CA SER A 6 -3.94 14.64 23.21
C SER A 6 -2.52 14.43 23.78
N GLU A 7 -2.38 13.93 25.01
CA GLU A 7 -1.04 13.62 25.57
C GLU A 7 -0.37 12.41 24.91
N ARG A 8 -1.14 11.44 24.39
CA ARG A 8 -0.59 10.29 23.66
C ARG A 8 -0.02 10.68 22.30
N LEU A 9 -0.56 11.73 21.67
CA LEU A 9 -0.04 12.30 20.42
C LEU A 9 1.30 13.03 20.61
N LYS A 10 1.57 13.59 21.79
CA LYS A 10 2.86 14.24 22.12
C LYS A 10 4.04 13.28 22.36
N LYS A 11 3.79 11.99 22.59
CA LYS A 11 4.80 11.02 23.08
C LYS A 11 5.50 10.15 22.03
N LYS A 12 5.60 10.55 20.75
CA LYS A 12 6.48 9.83 19.79
C LYS A 12 7.22 10.76 18.80
N PRO A 13 8.09 11.67 19.27
CA PRO A 13 8.99 12.43 18.39
C PRO A 13 9.97 11.53 17.60
N TRP A 14 10.21 10.30 18.09
CA TRP A 14 11.15 9.35 17.50
C TRP A 14 10.74 8.85 16.10
N PHE A 15 9.45 8.54 15.89
CA PHE A 15 8.98 8.08 14.57
C PHE A 15 9.20 9.15 13.50
N TRP A 16 8.76 10.38 13.79
CA TRP A 16 8.89 11.49 12.86
C TRP A 16 10.35 11.84 12.61
N SER A 17 11.19 11.84 13.65
CA SER A 17 12.64 12.06 13.51
C SER A 17 13.27 11.05 12.55
N LEU A 18 12.98 9.75 12.70
CA LEU A 18 13.51 8.71 11.80
C LEU A 18 12.90 8.76 10.40
N ALA A 19 11.63 9.11 10.27
CA ALA A 19 10.98 9.25 8.97
C ALA A 19 11.58 10.42 8.19
N PHE A 20 11.76 11.58 8.84
CA PHE A 20 12.44 12.74 8.24
C PHE A 20 13.90 12.43 7.93
N ALA A 21 14.62 11.70 8.79
CA ALA A 21 15.99 11.29 8.51
C ALA A 21 16.09 10.41 7.25
N SER A 22 15.17 9.47 7.02
CA SER A 22 15.13 8.68 5.77
C SER A 22 14.85 9.55 4.54
N VAL A 23 13.92 10.51 4.64
CA VAL A 23 13.63 11.45 3.54
C VAL A 23 14.85 12.32 3.22
N ILE A 24 15.50 12.88 4.24
CA ILE A 24 16.72 13.69 4.08
C ILE A 24 17.83 12.84 3.46
N PHE A 25 18.03 11.61 3.93
CA PHE A 25 19.02 10.70 3.37
C PHE A 25 18.78 10.44 1.87
N ARG A 26 17.54 10.20 1.46
CA ARG A 26 17.18 10.04 0.05
C ARG A 26 17.43 11.32 -0.75
N LEU A 27 17.06 12.48 -0.23
CA LEU A 27 17.33 13.77 -0.87
C LEU A 27 18.83 14.01 -1.07
N ILE A 28 19.65 13.69 -0.08
CA ILE A 28 21.11 13.76 -0.18
C ILE A 28 21.61 12.84 -1.30
N LEU A 29 21.17 11.58 -1.33
CA LEU A 29 21.58 10.64 -2.38
C LEU A 29 21.19 11.10 -3.79
N ILE A 30 20.05 11.76 -3.93
CA ILE A 30 19.58 12.29 -5.22
C ILE A 30 20.44 13.45 -5.70
N LEU A 31 21.03 14.24 -4.79
CA LEU A 31 21.94 15.34 -5.11
C LEU A 31 23.33 14.87 -5.56
N PHE A 32 23.70 13.60 -5.29
CA PHE A 32 24.97 12.99 -5.72
C PHE A 32 24.78 11.86 -6.75
N PRO A 33 24.12 12.10 -7.91
CA PRO A 33 23.78 11.05 -8.87
C PRO A 33 25.01 10.52 -9.64
N ASN A 34 26.04 11.35 -9.84
CA ASN A 34 27.17 11.05 -10.73
C ASN A 34 28.02 9.85 -10.29
N ASN A 35 27.99 9.49 -9.00
CA ASN A 35 28.78 8.38 -8.47
C ASN A 35 28.02 7.04 -8.50
N LEU A 36 26.72 7.10 -8.78
CA LEU A 36 25.77 6.02 -8.54
C LEU A 36 24.96 5.75 -9.81
N ASN A 37 25.59 5.11 -10.80
CA ASN A 37 24.95 4.64 -12.04
C ASN A 37 23.97 3.45 -11.81
N LEU A 38 23.05 3.57 -10.86
CA LEU A 38 22.08 2.52 -10.53
C LEU A 38 20.98 2.40 -11.59
N ALA A 39 20.66 3.48 -12.30
CA ALA A 39 19.61 3.47 -13.32
C ALA A 39 19.96 2.62 -14.56
N SER A 40 21.23 2.24 -14.77
CA SER A 40 21.63 1.28 -15.81
C SER A 40 21.63 -0.17 -15.33
N ARG A 41 21.45 -0.42 -14.03
CA ARG A 41 21.48 -1.76 -13.47
C ARG A 41 20.10 -2.42 -13.57
N PRO A 42 20.00 -3.61 -14.19
CA PRO A 42 18.72 -4.29 -14.33
C PRO A 42 18.15 -4.75 -12.97
N GLU A 43 18.99 -4.87 -11.94
CA GLU A 43 18.56 -5.17 -10.57
C GLU A 43 17.68 -4.06 -9.96
N VAL A 44 17.81 -2.83 -10.44
CA VAL A 44 17.14 -1.63 -9.89
C VAL A 44 16.11 -1.08 -10.85
N SER A 45 16.44 -1.04 -12.15
CA SER A 45 15.60 -0.49 -13.20
C SER A 45 15.27 -1.62 -14.19
N THR A 46 14.12 -2.25 -13.99
CA THR A 46 13.66 -3.34 -14.85
C THR A 46 13.06 -2.79 -16.15
N PRO A 47 12.88 -3.61 -17.20
CA PRO A 47 12.20 -3.20 -18.43
C PRO A 47 10.85 -2.50 -18.22
N LEU A 48 10.09 -2.90 -17.20
CA LEU A 48 8.78 -2.34 -16.87
C LEU A 48 8.88 -1.10 -15.98
N THR A 49 9.86 -1.06 -15.08
CA THR A 49 9.97 -0.01 -14.06
C THR A 49 10.95 1.12 -14.41
N SER A 50 11.57 1.08 -15.60
CA SER A 50 12.62 2.04 -15.96
C SER A 50 12.08 3.40 -16.41
N LEU A 51 12.44 4.45 -15.69
CA LEU A 51 12.13 5.82 -16.08
C LEU A 51 12.85 6.25 -17.37
N ARG A 52 14.02 5.66 -17.69
CA ARG A 52 14.74 5.95 -18.95
C ARG A 52 13.94 5.47 -20.15
N ARG A 53 13.41 4.25 -20.09
CA ARG A 53 12.54 3.67 -21.13
C ARG A 53 11.23 4.45 -21.24
N LEU A 54 10.68 4.92 -20.13
CA LEU A 54 9.52 5.81 -20.12
C LEU A 54 9.81 7.16 -20.81
N ALA A 55 10.96 7.76 -20.53
CA ALA A 55 11.36 9.04 -21.10
C ALA A 55 11.50 8.97 -22.63
N GLU A 56 12.05 7.88 -23.13
CA GLU A 56 12.13 7.63 -24.57
C GLU A 56 10.75 7.41 -25.21
N GLY A 57 9.87 6.61 -24.59
CA GLY A 57 8.50 6.46 -25.08
C GLY A 57 7.78 7.81 -25.17
N TYR A 58 8.05 8.71 -24.22
CA TYR A 58 7.49 10.06 -24.22
C TYR A 58 8.16 10.99 -25.25
N TRP A 59 9.45 10.78 -25.53
CA TRP A 59 10.15 11.46 -26.60
C TRP A 59 9.62 11.07 -27.98
N LEU A 60 9.36 9.79 -28.22
CA LEU A 60 8.69 9.31 -29.45
C LEU A 60 7.29 9.92 -29.60
N LYS A 61 6.53 10.02 -28.50
CA LYS A 61 5.23 10.70 -28.47
C LYS A 61 5.34 12.16 -28.94
N GLN A 62 6.34 12.90 -28.47
CA GLN A 62 6.58 14.29 -28.89
C GLN A 62 6.96 14.41 -30.36
N ALA A 63 7.67 13.41 -30.89
CA ALA A 63 8.02 13.33 -32.31
C ALA A 63 6.85 12.89 -33.21
N SER A 64 5.60 12.89 -32.70
CA SER A 64 4.41 12.42 -33.43
C SER A 64 4.48 10.96 -33.89
N MET A 65 5.26 10.14 -33.18
CA MET A 65 5.33 8.70 -33.39
C MET A 65 4.60 7.97 -32.26
N SER A 66 4.23 6.71 -32.50
CA SER A 66 3.67 5.88 -31.44
C SER A 66 4.72 5.69 -30.33
N PRO A 67 4.37 5.85 -29.03
CA PRO A 67 5.29 5.60 -27.92
C PRO A 67 5.84 4.16 -27.91
N TYR A 68 5.13 3.25 -28.58
CA TYR A 68 5.41 1.83 -28.67
C TYR A 68 6.10 1.45 -29.99
N ALA A 69 6.42 2.42 -30.86
CA ALA A 69 7.15 2.18 -32.11
C ALA A 69 8.54 1.57 -31.84
N GLY A 70 9.20 2.04 -30.78
CA GLY A 70 10.50 1.53 -30.31
C GLY A 70 10.40 0.19 -29.58
N SER A 71 11.55 -0.45 -29.35
CA SER A 71 11.68 -1.68 -28.56
C SER A 71 11.86 -1.43 -27.06
N MET A 72 11.94 -0.15 -26.67
CA MET A 72 12.26 0.22 -25.31
C MET A 72 11.02 0.44 -24.45
N PHE A 73 9.96 1.11 -24.88
CA PHE A 73 8.80 1.32 -24.01
C PHE A 73 7.68 0.29 -24.21
N HIS A 74 7.31 -0.42 -23.14
CA HIS A 74 6.17 -1.36 -23.11
C HIS A 74 5.27 -1.13 -21.89
N GLY A 75 5.34 0.06 -21.28
CA GLY A 75 4.63 0.37 -20.06
C GLY A 75 3.22 0.92 -20.29
N SER A 76 2.55 1.19 -19.18
CA SER A 76 1.22 1.78 -19.15
C SER A 76 1.14 3.15 -19.86
N PRO A 77 0.16 3.38 -20.76
CA PRO A 77 -0.02 4.68 -21.42
C PRO A 77 -0.49 5.78 -20.47
N LEU A 78 -1.12 5.44 -19.34
CA LEU A 78 -1.46 6.39 -18.28
C LEU A 78 -0.21 6.86 -17.54
N LEU A 79 0.67 5.93 -17.20
CA LEU A 79 1.95 6.26 -16.56
C LEU A 79 2.77 7.16 -17.49
N LEU A 80 2.78 6.86 -18.79
CA LEU A 80 3.41 7.70 -19.81
C LEU A 80 2.81 9.12 -19.86
N SER A 81 1.49 9.25 -19.79
CA SER A 81 0.84 10.56 -19.84
C SER A 81 1.08 11.41 -18.59
N ILE A 82 1.19 10.79 -17.42
CA ILE A 82 1.37 11.48 -16.14
C ILE A 82 2.85 11.81 -15.90
N LEU A 83 3.72 10.81 -16.06
CA LEU A 83 5.12 10.90 -15.66
C LEU A 83 6.04 11.26 -16.84
N GLY A 84 5.63 10.98 -18.09
CA GLY A 84 6.37 11.36 -19.30
C GLY A 84 6.70 12.86 -19.38
N PRO A 85 5.75 13.79 -19.19
CA PRO A 85 6.03 15.23 -19.21
C PRO A 85 7.10 15.67 -18.20
N LEU A 86 7.18 14.98 -17.05
CA LEU A 86 8.14 15.25 -15.99
C LEU A 86 9.57 14.80 -16.35
N THR A 87 9.70 13.84 -17.28
CA THR A 87 11.02 13.37 -17.74
C THR A 87 11.70 14.31 -18.73
N VAL A 88 10.92 15.14 -19.45
CA VAL A 88 11.44 16.01 -20.53
C VAL A 88 11.43 17.50 -20.17
N LYS A 89 10.57 17.96 -19.23
CA LYS A 89 10.62 19.36 -18.77
C LYS A 89 11.94 19.67 -18.06
N ARG A 90 12.85 20.30 -18.80
CA ARG A 90 14.10 20.87 -18.30
C ARG A 90 13.82 22.30 -17.85
N PHE A 91 13.48 22.48 -16.58
CA PHE A 91 13.46 23.82 -15.98
C PHE A 91 14.92 24.29 -15.82
N GLU A 92 15.25 25.40 -16.49
CA GLU A 92 16.41 26.28 -16.22
C GLU A 92 17.67 25.57 -15.65
N GLY A 93 18.31 24.74 -16.47
CA GLY A 93 19.64 24.19 -16.17
C GLY A 93 19.70 23.04 -15.15
N GLN A 94 18.59 22.61 -14.56
CA GLN A 94 18.55 21.45 -13.65
C GLN A 94 18.29 20.13 -14.40
N PRO A 95 18.95 19.01 -14.04
CA PRO A 95 18.73 17.72 -14.69
C PRO A 95 17.32 17.17 -14.39
N SER A 96 16.60 16.72 -15.42
CA SER A 96 15.21 16.23 -15.34
C SER A 96 14.99 15.05 -14.37
N HIS A 97 16.08 14.40 -13.96
CA HIS A 97 16.10 13.34 -12.97
C HIS A 97 15.66 13.79 -11.56
N ILE A 98 15.86 15.06 -11.19
CA ILE A 98 15.56 15.56 -9.83
C ILE A 98 14.05 15.60 -9.58
N LEU A 99 13.25 16.10 -10.52
CA LEU A 99 11.79 16.19 -10.35
C LEU A 99 11.15 14.81 -10.26
N CYS A 100 11.54 13.88 -11.14
CA CYS A 100 11.03 12.51 -11.11
C CYS A 100 11.44 11.78 -9.82
N SER A 101 12.66 12.04 -9.33
CA SER A 101 13.12 11.48 -8.08
C SER A 101 12.40 12.08 -6.87
N LEU A 102 12.08 13.38 -6.88
CA LEU A 102 11.27 14.02 -5.85
C LEU A 102 9.86 13.41 -5.79
N VAL A 103 9.22 13.21 -6.94
CA VAL A 103 7.92 12.51 -7.01
C VAL A 103 8.03 11.11 -6.42
N SER A 104 9.12 10.40 -6.69
CA SER A 104 9.39 9.08 -6.15
C SER A 104 9.56 9.09 -4.62
N VAL A 105 10.30 10.06 -4.06
CA VAL A 105 10.46 10.24 -2.61
C VAL A 105 9.13 10.56 -1.93
N ILE A 106 8.31 11.43 -2.53
CA ILE A 106 6.97 11.75 -2.03
C ILE A 106 6.11 10.49 -2.05
N ALA A 107 6.08 9.75 -3.17
CA ALA A 107 5.31 8.52 -3.28
C ALA A 107 5.70 7.49 -2.21
N ASP A 108 7.00 7.32 -1.97
CA ASP A 108 7.52 6.40 -0.96
C ASP A 108 7.16 6.83 0.48
N PHE A 109 7.22 8.13 0.76
CA PHE A 109 6.81 8.67 2.06
C PHE A 109 5.31 8.47 2.29
N VAL A 110 4.47 8.75 1.29
CA VAL A 110 3.02 8.51 1.37
C VAL A 110 2.73 7.01 1.51
N THR A 111 3.48 6.14 0.83
CA THR A 111 3.38 4.68 0.97
C THR A 111 3.63 4.27 2.42
N ALA A 112 4.68 4.79 3.05
CA ALA A 112 4.98 4.54 4.46
C ALA A 112 3.86 5.04 5.38
N MET A 113 3.24 6.19 5.08
CA MET A 113 2.08 6.66 5.83
C MET A 113 0.87 5.72 5.70
N PHE A 114 0.60 5.19 4.52
CA PHE A 114 -0.46 4.17 4.34
C PHE A 114 -0.15 2.88 5.10
N ILE A 115 1.12 2.42 5.12
CA ILE A 115 1.55 1.27 5.95
C ILE A 115 1.29 1.56 7.43
N ARG A 116 1.62 2.76 7.89
CA ARG A 116 1.37 3.17 9.28
C ARG A 116 -0.12 3.18 9.61
N LEU A 117 -0.94 3.80 8.75
CA LEU A 117 -2.38 3.91 8.94
C LEU A 117 -3.07 2.54 8.92
N THR A 118 -2.68 1.66 8.00
CA THR A 118 -3.16 0.27 7.95
C THR A 118 -2.81 -0.49 9.23
N GLY A 119 -1.55 -0.41 9.69
CA GLY A 119 -1.12 -1.03 10.94
C GLY A 119 -1.87 -0.51 12.16
N LEU A 120 -2.13 0.80 12.24
CA LEU A 120 -2.92 1.40 13.32
C LEU A 120 -4.39 0.94 13.28
N ASN A 121 -4.99 0.89 12.10
CA ASN A 121 -6.36 0.40 11.94
C ASN A 121 -6.48 -1.08 12.35
N LEU A 122 -5.51 -1.90 11.93
CA LEU A 122 -5.48 -3.32 12.30
C LEU A 122 -5.23 -3.51 13.80
N GLN A 123 -4.36 -2.71 14.41
CA GLN A 123 -4.13 -2.74 15.87
C GLN A 123 -5.38 -2.33 16.65
N ARG A 124 -6.13 -1.33 16.17
CA ARG A 124 -7.41 -0.93 16.79
C ARG A 124 -8.45 -2.04 16.69
N ALA A 125 -8.63 -2.61 15.50
CA ALA A 125 -9.49 -3.77 15.25
C ALA A 125 -9.15 -4.94 16.19
N TYR A 126 -7.86 -5.28 16.27
CA TYR A 126 -7.36 -6.32 17.16
C TYR A 126 -7.68 -6.02 18.63
N ASN A 127 -7.40 -4.81 19.12
CA ASN A 127 -7.66 -4.42 20.51
C ASN A 127 -9.16 -4.45 20.85
N GLN A 128 -10.02 -4.05 19.92
CA GLN A 128 -11.47 -4.14 20.06
C GLN A 128 -11.93 -5.60 20.17
N SER A 129 -11.39 -6.47 19.31
CA SER A 129 -11.68 -7.90 19.36
C SER A 129 -11.24 -8.52 20.69
N LEU A 130 -10.06 -8.15 21.20
CA LEU A 130 -9.52 -8.64 22.47
C LEU A 130 -10.37 -8.17 23.67
N LYS A 131 -10.82 -6.91 23.63
CA LYS A 131 -11.75 -6.33 24.60
C LYS A 131 -13.09 -7.07 24.63
N SER A 132 -13.64 -7.41 23.45
CA SER A 132 -14.89 -8.20 23.36
C SER A 132 -14.74 -9.61 23.94
N LEU A 133 -13.52 -10.15 23.91
CA LEU A 133 -13.19 -11.47 24.45
C LEU A 133 -12.91 -11.47 25.96
N GLY A 134 -12.80 -10.30 26.60
CA GLY A 134 -12.49 -10.15 28.02
C GLY A 134 -11.00 -10.35 28.37
N LEU A 135 -10.10 -10.39 27.39
CA LEU A 135 -8.66 -10.64 27.59
C LEU A 135 -7.88 -9.33 27.90
N PHE A 136 -8.39 -8.53 28.84
CA PHE A 136 -7.80 -7.23 29.20
C PHE A 136 -6.36 -7.32 29.71
N ARG A 137 -6.02 -8.42 30.41
CA ARG A 137 -4.69 -8.67 30.99
C ARG A 137 -3.58 -8.74 29.94
N LEU A 138 -3.87 -9.21 28.73
CA LEU A 138 -2.88 -9.28 27.65
C LEU A 138 -2.57 -7.91 27.05
N LEU A 139 -3.52 -6.97 27.08
CA LEU A 139 -3.35 -5.62 26.57
C LEU A 139 -2.44 -4.79 27.49
N GLU A 140 -2.53 -5.03 28.80
CA GLU A 140 -1.72 -4.34 29.82
C GLU A 140 -0.25 -4.80 29.81
N ASN A 141 -0.02 -6.08 29.48
CA ASN A 141 1.33 -6.66 29.40
C ASN A 141 2.06 -6.39 28.07
N SER A 142 1.35 -5.99 27.01
CA SER A 142 1.99 -5.65 25.73
C SER A 142 2.52 -4.22 25.77
N GLU A 143 3.84 -4.05 25.91
CA GLU A 143 4.49 -2.75 25.74
C GLU A 143 4.13 -2.13 24.38
N ILE A 144 3.74 -0.85 24.43
CA ILE A 144 2.91 -0.14 23.46
C ILE A 144 3.74 0.36 22.25
N VAL A 145 4.59 -0.49 21.67
CA VAL A 145 5.17 -0.17 20.37
C VAL A 145 4.11 -0.44 19.32
N SER A 146 3.70 0.61 18.59
CA SER A 146 2.68 0.44 17.55
C SER A 146 3.32 -0.28 16.38
N CYS A 147 2.84 -1.49 16.08
CA CYS A 147 3.35 -2.31 14.98
C CYS A 147 3.33 -1.54 13.64
N GLY A 148 2.34 -0.64 13.45
CA GLY A 148 2.26 0.24 12.29
C GLY A 148 3.39 1.26 12.20
N ASP A 149 3.82 1.85 13.32
CA ASP A 149 4.97 2.77 13.35
C ASP A 149 6.25 2.03 12.92
N ILE A 150 6.47 0.82 13.45
CA ILE A 150 7.65 0.01 13.10
C ILE A 150 7.63 -0.40 11.63
N ALA A 151 6.51 -0.92 11.13
CA ALA A 151 6.41 -1.39 9.75
C ALA A 151 6.69 -0.27 8.74
N ALA A 152 6.19 0.94 9.00
CA ALA A 152 6.45 2.10 8.18
C ALA A 152 7.94 2.52 8.20
N LEU A 153 8.60 2.46 9.36
CA LEU A 153 10.04 2.73 9.48
C LEU A 153 10.87 1.68 8.76
N VAL A 154 10.54 0.39 8.88
CA VAL A 154 11.21 -0.69 8.17
C VAL A 154 11.11 -0.51 6.66
N TYR A 155 9.95 -0.06 6.15
CA TYR A 155 9.79 0.26 4.74
C TYR A 155 10.68 1.46 4.31
N LEU A 156 10.67 2.55 5.08
CA LEU A 156 11.45 3.76 4.78
C LEU A 156 12.97 3.55 4.81
N TRP A 157 13.43 2.68 5.71
CA TRP A 157 14.84 2.35 5.86
C TRP A 157 15.26 1.09 5.09
N SER A 158 14.35 0.51 4.31
CA SER A 158 14.68 -0.64 3.47
C SER A 158 15.69 -0.21 2.40
N PRO A 159 16.84 -0.91 2.27
CA PRO A 159 17.84 -0.56 1.27
C PRO A 159 17.26 -0.65 -0.14
N PHE A 160 16.32 -1.58 -0.37
CA PHE A 160 15.68 -1.77 -1.67
C PHE A 160 14.81 -0.57 -2.08
N THR A 161 14.04 0.02 -1.15
CA THR A 161 13.17 1.17 -1.46
C THR A 161 14.00 2.43 -1.70
N ILE A 162 15.06 2.61 -0.91
CA ILE A 162 16.03 3.70 -1.11
C ILE A 162 16.71 3.59 -2.48
N ILE A 163 17.22 2.39 -2.82
CA ILE A 163 17.88 2.12 -4.10
C ILE A 163 16.90 2.32 -5.26
N SER A 164 15.66 1.86 -5.15
CA SER A 164 14.64 2.00 -6.19
C SER A 164 14.22 3.46 -6.42
N CYS A 165 14.16 4.27 -5.35
CA CYS A 165 13.93 5.72 -5.45
C CYS A 165 15.09 6.44 -6.18
N VAL A 166 16.34 6.16 -5.78
CA VAL A 166 17.52 6.81 -6.35
C VAL A 166 17.80 6.32 -7.78
N GLY A 167 17.50 5.06 -8.06
CA GLY A 167 17.73 4.40 -9.34
C GLY A 167 16.78 4.80 -10.47
N LEU A 168 15.98 5.86 -10.30
CA LEU A 168 15.01 6.35 -11.29
C LEU A 168 14.08 5.23 -11.77
N SER A 169 13.49 4.50 -10.82
CA SER A 169 12.47 3.50 -11.10
C SER A 169 11.07 4.03 -10.81
N THR A 170 10.05 3.49 -11.48
CA THR A 170 8.63 3.79 -11.21
C THR A 170 8.06 2.97 -10.05
N SER A 171 8.88 2.11 -9.43
CA SER A 171 8.47 1.21 -8.34
C SER A 171 7.83 1.94 -7.14
N PRO A 172 8.31 3.12 -6.68
CA PRO A 172 7.65 3.84 -5.58
C PRO A 172 6.20 4.22 -5.87
N ILE A 173 5.86 4.50 -7.14
CA ILE A 173 4.49 4.81 -7.56
C ILE A 173 3.63 3.54 -7.54
N GLU A 174 4.16 2.42 -8.01
CA GLU A 174 3.46 1.13 -7.97
C GLU A 174 3.18 0.70 -6.52
N ASN A 175 4.18 0.78 -5.65
CA ASN A 175 4.06 0.46 -4.23
C ASN A 175 3.02 1.34 -3.54
N LEU A 176 2.96 2.64 -3.87
CA LEU A 176 1.96 3.56 -3.37
C LEU A 176 0.53 3.10 -3.72
N VAL A 177 0.30 2.76 -4.99
CA VAL A 177 -1.02 2.36 -5.47
C VAL A 177 -1.44 1.00 -4.87
N VAL A 178 -0.50 0.06 -4.72
CA VAL A 178 -0.74 -1.22 -4.03
C VAL A 178 -1.11 -0.98 -2.56
N MET A 179 -0.39 -0.12 -1.85
CA MET A 179 -0.71 0.21 -0.46
C MET A 179 -2.03 0.98 -0.32
N LEU A 180 -2.40 1.80 -1.31
CA LEU A 180 -3.71 2.44 -1.37
C LEU A 180 -4.85 1.41 -1.46
N CYS A 181 -4.67 0.38 -2.29
CA CYS A 181 -5.61 -0.73 -2.40
C CYS A 181 -5.79 -1.44 -1.05
N LEU A 182 -4.68 -1.83 -0.40
CA LEU A 182 -4.70 -2.49 0.90
C LEU A 182 -5.32 -1.63 1.99
N TYR A 183 -5.01 -0.32 1.99
CA TYR A 183 -5.60 0.64 2.92
C TYR A 183 -7.12 0.77 2.74
N GLY A 184 -7.60 0.87 1.49
CA GLY A 184 -9.02 0.87 1.18
C GLY A 184 -9.71 -0.42 1.64
N ALA A 185 -9.07 -1.57 1.44
CA ALA A 185 -9.61 -2.86 1.88
C ALA A 185 -9.69 -2.96 3.42
N CYS A 186 -8.63 -2.54 4.14
CA CYS A 186 -8.60 -2.51 5.61
C CYS A 186 -9.66 -1.57 6.21
N THR A 187 -9.90 -0.41 5.58
CA THR A 187 -10.91 0.56 6.02
C THR A 187 -12.32 0.25 5.54
N ARG A 188 -12.50 -0.86 4.80
CA ARG A 188 -13.75 -1.23 4.10
C ARG A 188 -14.27 -0.15 3.14
N GLN A 189 -13.39 0.75 2.67
CA GLN A 189 -13.71 1.71 1.63
C GLN A 189 -13.56 1.05 0.27
N VAL A 190 -14.64 0.37 -0.15
CA VAL A 190 -14.71 -0.43 -1.37
C VAL A 190 -14.28 0.33 -2.64
N PRO A 191 -14.74 1.58 -2.89
CA PRO A 191 -14.36 2.30 -4.11
C PRO A 191 -12.86 2.62 -4.17
N LEU A 192 -12.25 2.93 -3.01
CA LEU A 192 -10.82 3.24 -2.91
C LEU A 192 -9.97 1.99 -3.12
N ALA A 193 -10.38 0.86 -2.54
CA ALA A 193 -9.73 -0.43 -2.74
C ALA A 193 -9.75 -0.85 -4.21
N ALA A 194 -10.91 -0.72 -4.85
CA ALA A 194 -11.11 -1.04 -6.26
C ALA A 194 -10.28 -0.14 -7.18
N PHE A 195 -10.27 1.17 -6.92
CA PHE A 195 -9.42 2.11 -7.65
C PHE A 195 -7.94 1.75 -7.56
N GLY A 196 -7.43 1.54 -6.33
CA GLY A 196 -6.04 1.13 -6.13
C GLY A 196 -5.72 -0.19 -6.83
N TRP A 197 -6.59 -1.19 -6.76
CA TRP A 197 -6.37 -2.47 -7.44
C TRP A 197 -6.30 -2.30 -8.96
N VAL A 198 -7.28 -1.64 -9.58
CA VAL A 198 -7.33 -1.44 -11.04
C VAL A 198 -6.10 -0.68 -11.51
N VAL A 199 -5.75 0.44 -10.84
CA VAL A 199 -4.58 1.23 -11.23
C VAL A 199 -3.29 0.42 -11.04
N ALA A 200 -3.15 -0.35 -9.95
CA ALA A 200 -1.99 -1.20 -9.74
C ALA A 200 -1.85 -2.25 -10.86
N THR A 201 -2.93 -2.95 -11.20
CA THR A 201 -2.94 -3.94 -12.30
C THR A 201 -2.65 -3.36 -13.67
N HIS A 202 -2.95 -2.06 -13.85
CA HIS A 202 -2.69 -1.35 -15.08
C HIS A 202 -1.24 -0.85 -15.19
N LEU A 203 -0.58 -0.56 -14.07
CA LEU A 203 0.83 -0.19 -14.04
C LEU A 203 1.72 -1.43 -14.20
N SER A 204 1.41 -2.51 -13.48
CA SER A 204 2.09 -3.80 -13.61
C SER A 204 1.09 -4.95 -13.45
N LEU A 205 1.31 -6.09 -14.10
CA LEU A 205 0.37 -7.21 -14.04
C LEU A 205 0.43 -7.98 -12.70
N TYR A 206 1.53 -7.84 -11.95
CA TYR A 206 1.79 -8.60 -10.73
C TYR A 206 0.72 -8.40 -9.62
N PRO A 207 0.26 -7.15 -9.33
CA PRO A 207 -0.80 -6.90 -8.36
C PRO A 207 -2.16 -7.50 -8.71
N ALA A 208 -2.36 -8.12 -9.89
CA ALA A 208 -3.61 -8.81 -10.22
C ALA A 208 -3.90 -9.95 -9.22
N ILE A 209 -2.85 -10.62 -8.74
CA ILE A 209 -2.94 -11.69 -7.74
C ILE A 209 -3.53 -11.16 -6.41
N LEU A 210 -3.40 -9.86 -6.14
CA LEU A 210 -3.92 -9.21 -4.93
C LEU A 210 -5.46 -9.26 -4.83
N ILE A 211 -6.16 -9.64 -5.91
CA ILE A 211 -7.63 -9.81 -5.87
C ILE A 211 -8.07 -10.85 -4.83
N VAL A 212 -7.30 -11.92 -4.63
CA VAL A 212 -7.60 -12.97 -3.64
C VAL A 212 -7.50 -12.42 -2.21
N PRO A 213 -6.36 -11.87 -1.75
CA PRO A 213 -6.30 -11.32 -0.40
C PRO A 213 -7.24 -10.12 -0.17
N VAL A 214 -7.48 -9.28 -1.18
CA VAL A 214 -8.40 -8.13 -1.06
C VAL A 214 -9.84 -8.58 -0.88
N THR A 215 -10.30 -9.56 -1.67
CA THR A 215 -11.66 -10.11 -1.54
C THR A 215 -11.87 -10.81 -0.20
N LEU A 216 -10.88 -11.58 0.27
CA LEU A 216 -10.91 -12.19 1.60
C LEU A 216 -10.97 -11.13 2.71
N LEU A 217 -10.13 -10.10 2.63
CA LEU A 217 -10.08 -9.02 3.61
C LEU A 217 -11.39 -8.21 3.65
N LEU A 218 -12.02 -7.96 2.50
CA LEU A 218 -13.32 -7.28 2.41
C LEU A 218 -14.47 -8.14 2.95
N GLY A 219 -14.45 -9.44 2.66
CA GLY A 219 -15.52 -10.35 3.06
C GLY A 219 -15.50 -10.72 4.54
N TYR A 220 -14.31 -10.95 5.11
CA TYR A 220 -14.15 -11.25 6.53
C TYR A 220 -13.98 -10.00 7.40
N GLY A 221 -13.39 -8.95 6.85
CA GLY A 221 -13.01 -7.75 7.60
C GLY A 221 -11.71 -7.89 8.39
N PRO A 222 -11.19 -6.77 8.92
CA PRO A 222 -9.97 -6.77 9.73
C PRO A 222 -10.16 -7.37 11.14
N ASP A 223 -11.41 -7.57 11.56
CA ASP A 223 -11.79 -7.87 12.95
C ASP A 223 -11.97 -9.37 13.26
N THR A 224 -11.61 -10.29 12.35
CA THR A 224 -11.83 -11.71 12.64
C THR A 224 -10.92 -12.17 13.77
N PRO A 225 -11.47 -12.64 14.92
CA PRO A 225 -10.63 -13.22 15.94
C PRO A 225 -10.03 -14.51 15.37
N PRO A 226 -8.70 -14.67 15.32
CA PRO A 226 -8.13 -15.93 14.93
C PRO A 226 -8.64 -17.00 15.90
N ARG A 227 -8.98 -18.20 15.39
CA ARG A 227 -9.36 -19.37 16.21
C ARG A 227 -8.42 -19.58 17.42
N LYS A 228 -7.17 -19.16 17.28
CA LYS A 228 -6.12 -19.17 18.32
C LYS A 228 -6.45 -18.31 19.55
N LEU A 229 -7.06 -17.14 19.40
CA LEU A 229 -7.43 -16.29 20.56
C LEU A 229 -8.62 -16.85 21.34
N LEU A 230 -9.55 -17.52 20.65
CA LEU A 230 -10.66 -18.22 21.31
C LEU A 230 -10.16 -19.39 22.18
N LEU A 231 -9.18 -20.15 21.67
CA LEU A 231 -8.51 -21.20 22.44
C LEU A 231 -7.83 -20.60 23.68
N GLN A 232 -7.13 -19.47 23.54
CA GLN A 232 -6.46 -18.81 24.66
C GLN A 232 -7.43 -18.29 25.74
N ARG A 233 -8.62 -17.80 25.35
CA ARG A 233 -9.68 -17.44 26.31
C ARG A 233 -10.12 -18.66 27.14
N ASN A 234 -10.31 -19.80 26.49
CA ASN A 234 -10.72 -21.03 27.16
C ASN A 234 -9.61 -21.52 28.11
N SER A 235 -8.34 -21.44 27.70
CA SER A 235 -7.20 -21.77 28.57
C SER A 235 -7.05 -20.83 29.77
N CYS A 236 -7.20 -19.51 29.61
CA CYS A 236 -7.17 -18.57 30.76
C CYS A 236 -8.31 -18.85 31.74
N LYS A 237 -9.53 -19.08 31.25
CA LYS A 237 -10.66 -19.46 32.11
C LYS A 237 -10.42 -20.78 32.86
N PHE A 238 -9.74 -21.75 32.24
CA PHE A 238 -9.41 -23.02 32.88
C PHE A 238 -8.24 -22.91 33.88
N GLY A 239 -7.27 -22.02 33.63
CA GLY A 239 -6.15 -21.74 34.53
C GLY A 239 -6.57 -21.01 35.80
N ASP A 240 -7.53 -20.10 35.71
CA ASP A 240 -8.06 -19.36 36.87
C ASP A 240 -9.04 -20.20 37.71
N ALA A 241 -9.56 -21.30 37.17
CA ALA A 241 -10.52 -22.20 37.85
C ALA A 241 -9.87 -23.26 38.75
N GLN A 242 -8.54 -23.31 38.87
CA GLN A 242 -7.83 -24.26 39.76
C GLN A 242 -7.48 -23.69 41.14
N SER A 243 -7.91 -22.48 41.47
CA SER A 243 -7.70 -21.91 42.81
C SER A 243 -8.95 -21.21 43.34
N SER A 244 -9.98 -21.97 43.69
CA SER A 244 -10.86 -21.70 44.84
C SER A 244 -11.96 -22.77 44.93
N ASP A 245 -11.91 -23.56 46.00
CA ASP A 245 -13.05 -24.32 46.49
C ASP A 245 -14.20 -23.38 46.87
N SER A 246 -15.39 -23.62 46.32
CA SER A 246 -16.65 -23.71 47.09
C SER A 246 -17.86 -23.81 46.17
N SER A 247 -18.70 -24.79 46.49
CA SER A 247 -20.00 -25.10 45.89
C SER A 247 -20.94 -23.89 45.84
N PHE A 248 -21.40 -23.46 44.68
CA PHE A 248 -22.69 -22.77 44.53
C PHE A 248 -23.23 -22.89 43.10
N GLN A 249 -24.34 -23.63 43.00
CA GLN A 249 -25.37 -23.65 41.96
C GLN A 249 -24.98 -23.15 40.57
N ASP A 250 -24.97 -24.10 39.63
CA ASP A 250 -25.09 -23.90 38.19
C ASP A 250 -26.30 -23.02 37.84
N LYS A 251 -26.11 -21.70 37.92
CA LYS A 251 -26.90 -20.75 37.14
C LYS A 251 -26.28 -20.71 35.76
N GLU A 252 -26.85 -21.57 34.93
CA GLU A 252 -27.01 -21.49 33.49
C GLU A 252 -27.05 -20.04 32.98
N LEU A 253 -25.87 -19.42 32.82
CA LEU A 253 -25.70 -18.09 32.25
C LEU A 253 -25.17 -18.25 30.84
N THR A 254 -26.09 -18.55 29.93
CA THR A 254 -26.00 -18.30 28.48
C THR A 254 -24.67 -18.69 27.83
N ASN A 255 -24.64 -19.92 27.32
CA ASN A 255 -23.88 -20.25 26.13
C ASN A 255 -24.24 -19.22 25.03
N GLN A 256 -23.49 -18.12 24.91
CA GLN A 256 -23.55 -17.34 23.68
C GLN A 256 -22.87 -18.19 22.60
N PRO A 257 -23.62 -18.72 21.62
CA PRO A 257 -23.00 -19.45 20.53
C PRO A 257 -22.03 -18.51 19.82
N VAL A 258 -20.80 -18.99 19.63
CA VAL A 258 -19.80 -18.38 18.76
C VAL A 258 -20.49 -17.93 17.48
N GLN A 259 -20.63 -16.63 17.26
CA GLN A 259 -21.22 -16.15 16.01
C GLN A 259 -20.40 -16.75 14.86
N PRO A 260 -21.02 -17.52 13.95
CA PRO A 260 -20.31 -18.05 12.80
C PRO A 260 -19.73 -16.87 12.04
N ILE A 261 -18.45 -16.98 11.66
CA ILE A 261 -17.81 -15.98 10.82
C ILE A 261 -18.46 -16.08 9.44
N PHE A 262 -19.50 -15.27 9.21
CA PHE A 262 -20.18 -15.22 7.92
C PHE A 262 -19.37 -14.32 6.98
N PHE A 263 -18.95 -14.89 5.86
CA PHE A 263 -18.35 -14.14 4.77
C PHE A 263 -19.37 -13.16 4.20
N SER A 264 -19.09 -11.87 4.29
CA SER A 264 -19.97 -10.83 3.78
C SER A 264 -19.77 -10.66 2.28
N TRP A 265 -20.70 -11.19 1.48
CA TRP A 265 -20.67 -11.04 0.02
C TRP A 265 -20.99 -9.62 -0.46
N LYS A 266 -21.73 -8.83 0.33
CA LYS A 266 -22.13 -7.46 -0.05
C LYS A 266 -20.93 -6.57 -0.45
N PRO A 267 -19.92 -6.34 0.41
CA PRO A 267 -18.76 -5.51 0.06
C PRO A 267 -17.95 -6.07 -1.12
N VAL A 268 -17.94 -7.40 -1.29
CA VAL A 268 -17.23 -8.08 -2.38
C VAL A 268 -17.92 -7.82 -3.72
N VAL A 269 -19.26 -7.94 -3.79
CA VAL A 269 -20.01 -7.61 -5.00
C VAL A 269 -19.84 -6.13 -5.37
N TYR A 270 -19.94 -5.23 -4.38
CA TYR A 270 -19.67 -3.81 -4.61
C TYR A 270 -18.24 -3.57 -5.10
N PHE A 271 -17.25 -4.32 -4.61
CA PHE A 271 -15.86 -4.20 -5.06
C PHE A 271 -15.72 -4.51 -6.54
N PHE A 272 -16.30 -5.62 -7.00
CA PHE A 272 -16.26 -5.98 -8.43
C PHE A 272 -16.99 -4.98 -9.32
N LEU A 273 -18.13 -4.43 -8.86
CA LEU A 273 -18.85 -3.38 -9.59
C LEU A 273 -18.01 -2.11 -9.74
N TRP A 274 -17.39 -1.64 -8.65
CA TRP A 274 -16.49 -0.49 -8.69
C TRP A 274 -15.23 -0.76 -9.51
N ALA A 275 -14.67 -1.97 -9.42
CA ALA A 275 -13.51 -2.36 -10.20
C ALA A 275 -13.82 -2.35 -11.69
N LEU A 276 -14.99 -2.84 -12.11
CA LEU A 276 -15.43 -2.78 -13.51
C LEU A 276 -15.58 -1.32 -13.97
N MET A 277 -16.21 -0.47 -13.15
CA MET A 277 -16.38 0.95 -13.47
C MET A 277 -15.03 1.66 -13.65
N TRP A 278 -14.08 1.44 -12.73
CA TRP A 278 -12.73 2.00 -12.83
C TRP A 278 -11.94 1.43 -14.01
N ALA A 279 -12.08 0.13 -14.31
CA ALA A 279 -11.40 -0.50 -15.43
C ALA A 279 -11.88 0.09 -16.77
N LEU A 280 -13.19 0.29 -16.94
CA LEU A 280 -13.76 0.97 -18.10
C LEU A 280 -13.24 2.40 -18.22
N TYR A 281 -13.21 3.13 -17.10
CA TYR A 281 -12.69 4.50 -17.07
C TYR A 281 -11.21 4.58 -17.47
N VAL A 282 -10.38 3.70 -16.91
CA VAL A 282 -8.96 3.57 -17.27
C VAL A 282 -8.81 3.25 -18.76
N LEU A 283 -9.59 2.31 -19.29
CA LEU A 283 -9.55 1.95 -20.71
C LEU A 283 -9.91 3.12 -21.62
N VAL A 284 -10.93 3.91 -21.26
CA VAL A 284 -11.30 5.13 -22.00
C VAL A 284 -10.17 6.17 -21.95
N LEU A 285 -9.57 6.40 -20.78
CA LEU A 285 -8.43 7.33 -20.66
C LEU A 285 -7.22 6.87 -21.46
N CYS A 286 -6.92 5.56 -21.48
CA CYS A 286 -5.89 4.98 -22.34
C CYS A 286 -6.21 5.23 -23.81
N GLY A 287 -7.47 5.05 -24.20
CA GLY A 287 -7.98 5.35 -25.53
C GLY A 287 -7.70 6.78 -25.95
N ILE A 288 -8.01 7.73 -25.09
CA ILE A 288 -7.76 9.15 -25.33
C ILE A 288 -6.26 9.46 -25.39
N SER A 289 -5.45 8.91 -24.47
CA SER A 289 -4.01 9.18 -24.38
C SER A 289 -3.22 8.75 -25.62
N VAL A 290 -3.66 7.68 -26.30
CA VAL A 290 -2.99 7.06 -27.45
C VAL A 290 -3.72 7.33 -28.78
N LYS A 291 -4.87 8.02 -28.76
CA LYS A 291 -5.72 8.24 -29.94
C LYS A 291 -4.98 8.83 -31.14
N ASP A 292 -4.07 9.77 -30.88
CA ASP A 292 -3.35 10.50 -31.93
C ASP A 292 -2.07 9.79 -32.41
N TYR A 293 -1.70 8.65 -31.79
CA TYR A 293 -0.37 8.02 -31.95
C TYR A 293 -0.46 6.49 -32.13
N GLY A 294 -1.28 6.02 -33.08
CA GLY A 294 -1.40 4.59 -33.46
C GLY A 294 -2.48 3.78 -32.72
N GLY A 295 -3.08 4.36 -31.68
CA GLY A 295 -4.18 3.75 -30.91
C GLY A 295 -3.77 2.55 -30.03
N LEU A 296 -4.71 1.98 -29.25
CA LEU A 296 -4.43 0.81 -28.41
C LEU A 296 -4.03 -0.44 -29.21
N ARG A 297 -4.39 -0.51 -30.49
CA ARG A 297 -4.15 -1.70 -31.32
C ARG A 297 -2.66 -1.94 -31.54
N GLU A 298 -1.85 -0.88 -31.62
CA GLU A 298 -0.40 -1.00 -31.77
C GLU A 298 0.28 -1.52 -30.49
N MET A 299 -0.29 -1.21 -29.32
CA MET A 299 0.16 -1.72 -28.03
C MET A 299 -0.09 -3.24 -27.88
N PHE A 300 -1.20 -3.76 -28.41
CA PHE A 300 -1.55 -5.19 -28.31
C PHE A 300 -0.94 -6.06 -29.41
N ASN A 301 -0.48 -5.48 -30.51
CA ASN A 301 0.08 -6.21 -31.66
C ASN A 301 1.56 -6.61 -31.49
N ARG A 302 2.19 -6.31 -30.35
CA ARG A 302 3.57 -6.68 -30.01
C ARG A 302 3.61 -7.40 -28.67
#